data_AF-A0A4R6K1W8-F1
#
_entry.id   AF-A0A4R6K1W8-F1
#
_cell.length_a   1.000
_cell.length_b   1.000
_cell.length_c   1.000
_cell.angle_alpha   90.00
_cell.angle_beta   90.00
_cell.angle_gamma   90.00
#
_symmetry.space_group_name_H-M   'P 1'
#
loop_
_entity.id
_entity.type
_entity.pdbx_description
1 polymer ?
#
loop_
_entity_poly.entity_id
_entity_poly.type
_entity_poly.pdbx_seq_one_letter_code
_entity_poly.pdbx_strand_id
1 'polypeptide(L)' 'MTKKLIIGAQEWGIADADAEGVARLVRDAMLNGARVELTLYDAAGEAVSVFLNGAATPTVVLDLNSGPRPSQMS' A
#
# COMPACT_ATOMS: atom_id res chain seq x y z
N MET A 1 5.95 -11.61 7.76
CA MET A 1 4.80 -11.39 6.85
C MET A 1 5.18 -10.30 5.87
N THR A 2 4.78 -10.44 4.60
CA THR A 2 5.10 -9.50 3.53
C THR A 2 4.19 -8.28 3.61
N LYS A 3 4.73 -7.07 3.38
CA LYS A 3 3.94 -5.84 3.32
C LYS A 3 3.03 -5.89 2.09
N LYS A 4 1.78 -5.44 2.24
CA LYS A 4 0.80 -5.51 1.15
C LYS A 4 -0.14 -4.32 1.09
N LEU A 5 -0.63 -4.08 -0.10
CA LEU A 5 -1.71 -3.16 -0.41
C LEU A 5 -2.93 -3.98 -0.85
N ILE A 6 -4.10 -3.67 -0.30
CA ILE A 6 -5.36 -4.33 -0.68
C ILE A 6 -6.28 -3.28 -1.28
N ILE A 7 -6.70 -3.49 -2.52
CA ILE A 7 -7.61 -2.62 -3.27
C ILE A 7 -8.82 -3.47 -3.67
N GLY A 8 -9.97 -3.21 -3.04
CA GLY A 8 -11.14 -4.08 -3.17
C GLY A 8 -10.83 -5.51 -2.67
N ALA A 9 -10.90 -6.49 -3.57
CA ALA A 9 -10.60 -7.90 -3.26
C ALA A 9 -9.20 -8.36 -3.72
N GLN A 10 -8.40 -7.46 -4.30
CA GLN A 10 -7.08 -7.79 -4.81
C GLN A 10 -6.00 -7.42 -3.80
N GLU A 11 -5.06 -8.34 -3.57
CA GLU A 11 -3.87 -8.12 -2.75
C GLU A 11 -2.65 -7.92 -3.64
N TRP A 12 -1.81 -6.98 -3.26
CA TRP A 12 -0.59 -6.61 -3.96
C TRP A 12 0.57 -6.55 -2.97
N GLY A 13 1.67 -7.22 -3.28
CA GLY A 13 2.90 -7.15 -2.50
C GLY A 13 3.58 -5.78 -2.64
N ILE A 14 4.29 -5.37 -1.59
CA ILE A 14 5.11 -4.16 -1.57
C ILE A 14 6.52 -4.57 -1.16
N ALA A 15 7.54 -4.13 -1.91
CA ALA A 15 8.93 -4.29 -1.50
C ALA A 15 9.22 -3.49 -0.24
N ASP A 16 10.03 -4.04 0.66
CA ASP A 16 10.29 -3.40 1.95
C ASP A 16 10.91 -2.01 1.84
N ALA A 17 11.77 -1.81 0.83
CA ALA A 17 12.44 -0.55 0.53
C ALA A 17 11.46 0.53 0.03
N ASP A 18 10.38 0.14 -0.64
CA ASP A 18 9.42 1.07 -1.24
C ASP A 18 8.21 1.35 -0.36
N ALA A 19 8.06 0.61 0.76
CA ALA A 19 6.89 0.62 1.61
C ALA A 19 6.47 2.01 2.10
N GLU A 20 7.42 2.84 2.54
CA GLU A 20 7.13 4.19 3.01
C GLU A 20 6.68 5.11 1.86
N GLY A 21 7.34 4.98 0.69
CA GLY A 21 6.99 5.73 -0.51
C GLY A 21 5.58 5.40 -1.00
N VAL A 22 5.25 4.11 -1.10
CA VAL A 22 3.92 3.62 -1.47
C VAL A 22 2.87 4.11 -0.46
N ALA A 23 3.16 4.02 0.85
CA ALA A 23 2.25 4.50 1.89
C ALA A 23 1.91 5.99 1.74
N ARG A 24 2.91 6.81 1.43
CA ARG A 24 2.74 8.25 1.23
C ARG A 24 1.90 8.54 -0.02
N LEU A 25 2.18 7.88 -1.13
CA LEU A 25 1.44 8.07 -2.39
C LEU A 25 -0.01 7.62 -2.27
N VAL A 26 -0.27 6.46 -1.67
CA VAL A 26 -1.64 5.96 -1.44
C VAL A 26 -2.41 6.92 -0.53
N ARG A 27 -1.80 7.38 0.57
CA ARG A 27 -2.44 8.32 1.49
C ARG A 27 -2.79 9.63 0.78
N ASP A 28 -1.85 10.20 0.02
CA ASP A 28 -2.08 11.43 -0.73
C ASP A 28 -3.21 11.25 -1.77
N ALA A 29 -3.18 10.15 -2.53
CA ALA A 29 -4.20 9.83 -3.52
C ALA A 29 -5.60 9.77 -2.89
N MET A 30 -5.74 9.04 -1.77
CA MET A 30 -7.02 8.86 -1.09
C MET A 30 -7.53 10.15 -0.42
N LEU A 31 -6.65 11.00 0.11
CA LEU A 31 -7.04 12.25 0.77
C LEU A 31 -7.41 13.35 -0.23
N ASN A 32 -6.66 13.43 -1.34
CA ASN A 32 -6.78 14.52 -2.30
C ASN A 32 -7.54 14.13 -3.58
N GLY A 33 -8.01 12.88 -3.66
CA GLY A 33 -8.68 12.36 -4.85
C GLY A 33 -7.76 12.26 -6.07
N ALA A 34 -6.45 12.15 -5.87
CA ALA A 34 -5.47 12.12 -6.94
C ALA A 34 -5.37 10.74 -7.61
N ARG A 35 -4.77 10.72 -8.79
CA ARG A 35 -4.43 9.49 -9.52
C ARG A 35 -2.94 9.24 -9.37
N VAL A 36 -2.57 8.02 -8.98
CA VAL A 36 -1.16 7.63 -8.81
C VAL A 36 -0.89 6.30 -9.50
N GLU A 37 0.31 6.15 -10.02
CA GLU A 37 0.86 4.88 -10.48
C GLU A 37 1.75 4.31 -9.38
N LEU A 38 1.57 3.02 -9.06
CA LEU A 38 2.33 2.30 -8.05
C LEU A 38 2.98 1.08 -8.69
N THR A 39 4.28 0.89 -8.48
CA THR A 39 4.93 -0.39 -8.76
C THR A 39 4.69 -1.32 -7.58
N LEU A 40 3.92 -2.39 -7.81
CA LEU A 40 3.56 -3.39 -6.80
C LEU A 40 3.88 -4.79 -7.33
N TYR A 41 3.70 -5.82 -6.49
CA TYR A 41 3.95 -7.20 -6.85
C TYR A 41 2.66 -8.02 -6.89
N ASP A 42 2.47 -8.83 -7.92
CA ASP A 42 1.32 -9.73 -8.00
C ASP A 42 1.50 -11.02 -7.17
N ALA A 43 0.55 -11.95 -7.27
CA ALA A 43 0.61 -13.23 -6.56
C ALA A 43 1.75 -14.16 -7.03
N ALA A 44 2.29 -13.93 -8.23
CA ALA A 44 3.47 -14.64 -8.75
C ALA A 44 4.78 -13.99 -8.29
N GLY A 45 4.73 -12.79 -7.68
CA GLY A 45 5.89 -12.02 -7.28
C GLY A 45 6.47 -11.17 -8.41
N GLU A 46 5.73 -10.96 -9.49
CA GLU A 46 6.14 -10.13 -10.62
C GLU A 46 5.80 -8.67 -10.37
N ALA A 47 6.71 -7.77 -10.75
CA ALA A 47 6.49 -6.33 -10.62
C ALA A 47 5.49 -5.85 -11.69
N VAL A 48 4.44 -5.15 -11.26
CA VAL A 48 3.37 -4.63 -12.10
C VAL A 48 3.03 -3.19 -11.74
N SER A 49 2.60 -2.41 -12.74
CA SER A 49 2.05 -1.07 -12.52
C SER A 49 0.57 -1.15 -12.15
N VAL A 50 0.21 -0.62 -10.98
CA VAL A 50 -1.17 -0.48 -10.51
C VAL A 50 -1.54 0.99 -10.46
N PHE A 51 -2.58 1.37 -11.22
CA PHE A 51 -3.10 2.72 -11.23
C PHE A 51 -4.23 2.86 -10.21
N LEU A 52 -4.02 3.70 -9.20
CA LEU A 52 -5.00 4.00 -8.17
C LEU A 52 -5.65 5.35 -8.45
N ASN A 53 -6.98 5.40 -8.48
CA ASN A 53 -7.76 6.63 -8.52
C ASN A 53 -8.40 6.87 -7.15
N GLY A 54 -7.81 7.74 -6.33
CA GLY A 54 -8.28 7.98 -4.97
C GLY A 54 -9.65 8.65 -4.86
N ALA A 55 -10.14 9.31 -5.93
CA ALA A 55 -11.50 9.88 -5.94
C ALA A 55 -12.59 8.83 -6.19
N ALA A 56 -12.24 7.70 -6.82
CA ALA A 56 -13.20 6.65 -7.19
C ALA A 56 -13.04 5.37 -6.37
N THR A 57 -11.88 5.18 -5.73
CA THR A 57 -11.60 3.98 -4.95
C THR A 57 -12.23 4.12 -3.57
N PRO A 58 -13.17 3.25 -3.17
CA PRO A 58 -13.89 3.43 -1.92
C PRO A 58 -13.00 3.17 -0.70
N THR A 59 -12.13 2.16 -0.77
CA THR A 59 -11.25 1.75 0.32
C THR A 59 -9.94 1.18 -0.22
N VAL A 60 -8.87 1.45 0.53
CA VAL A 60 -7.56 0.81 0.35
C VAL A 60 -7.05 0.43 1.73
N VAL A 61 -6.61 -0.81 1.90
CA VAL A 61 -5.96 -1.26 3.14
C VAL A 61 -4.47 -1.35 2.90
N LEU A 62 -3.70 -0.70 3.77
CA LEU A 62 -2.25 -0.77 3.76
C LEU A 62 -1.79 -1.57 4.98
N ASP A 63 -1.29 -2.78 4.74
CA ASP A 63 -0.72 -3.65 5.77
C ASP A 63 0.81 -3.61 5.68
N LEU A 64 1.43 -2.78 6.52
CA LEU A 64 2.88 -2.62 6.58
C LEU A 64 3.55 -3.55 7.60
N ASN A 65 2.81 -4.45 8.26
CA ASN A 65 3.32 -5.26 9.37
C ASN A 65 4.10 -4.46 10.42
N SER A 66 3.58 -3.31 10.85
CA SER A 66 4.04 -2.68 12.09
C SER A 66 3.53 -3.52 13.28
N GLY A 67 4.22 -4.61 13.61
CA GLY A 67 4.08 -5.24 14.92
C GLY A 67 4.22 -4.20 16.04
N PRO A 68 3.75 -4.47 17.28
CA PRO A 68 3.73 -3.48 18.35
C PRO A 68 5.11 -2.84 18.49
N ARG A 69 5.18 -1.51 18.41
CA ARG A 69 6.38 -0.74 18.75
C ARG A 69 6.75 -1.13 20.19
N PRO A 70 7.96 -1.65 20.47
CA PRO A 70 8.40 -1.87 21.84
C PRO A 70 8.73 -0.51 22.44
N SER A 71 7.70 0.22 22.86
CA SER A 71 7.85 1.53 23.51
C SER A 71 6.66 1.86 24.40
N GLN A 72 6.26 0.94 25.30
CA GLN A 72 5.56 1.22 26.57
C GLN A 72 5.78 0.08 27.58
N MET A 73 7.05 -0.30 27.81
CA MET A 73 7.46 -0.91 29.07
C MET A 73 8.39 0.07 29.79
N SER A 74 7.79 0.95 30.60
CA SER A 74 8.39 1.60 31.77
C SER A 74 7.25 2.21 32.58
#